data_AF-A0A9J7L1U2-F1
#
_entry.id   AF-A0A9J7L1U2-F1
#
_cell.length_a   1.000
_cell.length_b   1.000
_cell.length_c   1.000
_cell.angle_alpha   90.00
_cell.angle_beta   90.00
_cell.angle_gamma   90.00
#
_symmetry.space_group_name_H-M   'P 1'
#
loop_
_entity.id
_entity.type
_entity.pdbx_description
1 polymer ?
#
loop_
_entity_poly.entity_id
_entity_poly.type
_entity_poly.pdbx_seq_one_letter_code
_entity_poly.pdbx_strand_id
1 'polypeptide(L)'
;MMAANGTTSPESFHVWDTKDNFLVCKLCSEIYCNPKLLPCLHTFCEDCLERFASVDVDIVECPVCRVNHTIPDLGVAGFEDNGFVASLCKTLSANDADTRDREVPCSVCGDDESGEVLSVSHCIECGDNLCPDCAFAHPRTKFTRGHHVVSLSELLFVKNKGKLDERRKEIDQNFDAEAPKYRAASERSLSKVKGFLETASKKIPSYETSIRKLTESETHKARQRTEVSEQIAETTRRYISAGKNKRGFFCPNLRLFTSGKSWTSTLRKTR
;
A
#
# COMPACT_ATOMS: atom_id res chain seq x y z
N MET A 1 -42.01 8.16 -14.65
CA MET A 1 -41.43 9.52 -14.77
C MET A 1 -41.55 10.15 -13.39
N MET A 2 -40.45 10.12 -12.62
CA MET A 2 -39.67 11.30 -12.15
C MET A 2 -40.31 11.96 -10.92
N ALA A 3 -39.81 11.66 -9.70
CA ALA A 3 -38.70 12.32 -8.98
C ALA A 3 -39.18 13.60 -8.28
N ALA A 4 -39.37 13.59 -6.95
CA ALA A 4 -38.37 13.69 -5.87
C ALA A 4 -38.41 15.12 -5.29
N ASN A 5 -38.94 15.24 -4.06
CA ASN A 5 -38.98 16.46 -3.28
C ASN A 5 -37.56 16.89 -2.91
N GLY A 6 -37.14 18.06 -3.40
CA GLY A 6 -35.89 18.70 -3.03
C GLY A 6 -35.95 19.23 -1.59
N THR A 7 -35.30 18.52 -0.68
CA THR A 7 -34.83 19.07 0.58
C THR A 7 -33.70 20.05 0.27
N THR A 8 -33.99 21.34 0.31
CA THR A 8 -32.94 22.38 0.34
C THR A 8 -32.30 22.35 1.71
N SER A 9 -31.12 21.71 1.78
CA SER A 9 -30.17 21.75 2.88
C SER A 9 -29.85 23.20 3.28
N PRO A 10 -29.76 23.53 4.59
CA PRO A 10 -29.29 24.84 5.01
C PRO A 10 -27.80 24.99 4.67
N GLU A 11 -27.47 26.18 4.21
CA GLU A 11 -26.17 26.61 3.71
C GLU A 11 -25.06 26.47 4.76
N SER A 12 -23.99 25.82 4.32
CA SER A 12 -22.57 26.04 4.68
C SER A 12 -22.26 26.42 6.12
N PHE A 13 -22.00 25.38 6.91
CA PHE A 13 -21.04 25.42 8.00
C PHE A 13 -19.71 25.97 7.46
N HIS A 14 -19.33 27.18 7.83
CA HIS A 14 -17.96 27.65 7.59
C HIS A 14 -17.07 26.97 8.65
N VAL A 15 -16.74 25.70 8.41
CA VAL A 15 -15.59 25.06 9.05
C VAL A 15 -14.39 25.86 8.56
N TRP A 16 -13.69 26.54 9.46
CA TRP A 16 -12.40 27.15 9.13
C TRP A 16 -11.50 26.05 8.55
N ASP A 17 -10.94 26.30 7.37
CA ASP A 17 -10.06 25.36 6.68
C ASP A 17 -8.85 25.07 7.60
N THR A 18 -8.87 23.93 8.28
CA THR A 18 -7.88 23.49 9.27
C THR A 18 -6.53 23.08 8.66
N LYS A 19 -6.24 23.58 7.45
CA LYS A 19 -4.96 23.39 6.76
C LYS A 19 -3.80 24.09 7.45
N ASP A 20 -4.06 25.17 8.17
CA ASP A 20 -3.06 25.80 9.02
C ASP A 20 -3.22 25.28 10.44
N ASN A 21 -2.40 24.28 10.80
CA ASN A 21 -2.25 23.82 12.18
C ASN A 21 -1.76 24.98 13.06
N PHE A 22 -2.70 25.79 13.55
CA PHE A 22 -2.47 27.07 14.23
C PHE A 22 -1.79 26.93 15.60
N LEU A 23 -1.69 25.70 16.11
CA LEU A 23 -0.93 25.35 17.31
C LEU A 23 0.45 24.77 17.05
N VAL A 24 0.85 24.66 15.78
CA VAL A 24 2.14 24.10 15.41
C VAL A 24 3.10 25.22 15.12
N CYS A 25 4.25 25.19 15.78
CA CYS A 25 5.35 26.07 15.50
C CYS A 25 5.91 25.79 14.11
N LYS A 26 6.04 26.82 13.28
CA LYS A 26 6.56 26.68 11.92
C LYS A 26 8.07 26.36 11.85
N LEU A 27 8.79 26.45 12.98
CA LEU A 27 10.22 26.13 13.06
C LEU A 27 10.48 24.67 13.46
N CYS A 28 9.90 24.19 14.56
CA CYS A 28 10.07 22.80 14.98
C CYS A 28 9.01 21.84 14.41
N SER A 29 7.93 22.36 13.81
CA SER A 29 6.77 21.57 13.38
C SER A 29 6.09 20.76 14.50
N GLU A 30 6.37 21.10 15.75
CA GLU A 30 5.73 20.56 16.95
C GLU A 30 4.73 21.56 17.53
N ILE A 31 3.90 21.12 18.49
CA ILE A 31 3.03 22.00 19.26
C ILE A 31 3.89 23.06 19.98
N TYR A 32 3.42 24.31 20.00
CA TYR A 32 4.17 25.39 20.65
C TYR A 32 4.52 25.09 22.11
N CYS A 33 5.80 25.28 22.44
CA CYS A 33 6.31 25.26 23.81
C CYS A 33 6.83 26.67 24.12
N ASN A 34 6.30 27.31 25.17
CA ASN A 34 6.53 28.72 25.49
C ASN A 34 6.46 29.63 24.24
N PRO A 35 5.28 29.78 23.63
CA PRO A 35 5.12 30.57 22.41
C PRO A 35 5.41 32.05 22.66
N LYS A 36 6.41 32.59 21.96
CA LYS A 36 6.75 34.02 21.94
C LYS A 36 6.19 34.68 20.69
N LEU A 37 5.69 35.90 20.87
CA LEU A 37 5.10 36.73 19.83
C LEU A 37 6.11 37.77 19.35
N LEU A 38 6.46 37.72 18.06
CA LEU A 38 7.26 38.78 17.44
C LEU A 38 6.39 40.03 17.20
N PRO A 39 6.99 41.23 17.07
CA PRO A 39 6.26 42.46 16.74
C PRO A 39 5.48 42.40 15.41
N CYS A 40 5.83 41.48 14.51
CA CYS A 40 5.06 41.19 13.29
C CYS A 40 3.86 40.25 13.50
N LEU A 41 3.52 39.93 14.76
CA LEU A 41 2.43 39.04 15.18
C LEU A 41 2.59 37.56 14.78
N HIS A 42 3.79 37.13 14.37
CA HIS A 42 4.09 35.71 14.18
C HIS A 42 4.60 35.09 15.48
N THR A 43 4.13 33.88 15.76
CA THR A 43 4.42 33.15 17.00
C THR A 43 5.37 31.98 16.74
N PHE A 44 6.33 31.78 17.64
CA PHE A 44 7.32 30.69 17.59
C PHE A 44 7.63 30.21 19.01
N CYS A 45 8.13 28.97 19.18
CA CYS A 45 8.62 28.54 20.50
C CYS A 45 9.83 29.37 20.90
N GLU A 46 9.96 29.69 22.18
CA GLU A 46 11.11 30.37 22.77
C GLU A 46 12.44 29.70 22.35
N ASP A 47 12.59 28.40 22.62
CA ASP A 47 13.78 27.62 22.23
C ASP A 47 14.07 27.66 20.71
N CYS A 48 13.01 27.71 19.89
CA CYS A 48 13.17 27.75 18.44
C CYS A 48 13.68 29.11 17.97
N LEU A 49 13.21 30.19 18.59
CA LEU A 49 13.70 31.53 18.33
C LEU A 49 15.11 31.72 18.86
N GLU A 50 15.47 31.16 20.02
CA GLU A 50 16.84 31.20 20.53
C GLU A 50 17.83 30.54 19.58
N ARG A 51 17.48 29.39 19.01
CA ARG A 51 18.32 28.69 18.02
C ARG A 51 18.40 29.42 16.68
N PHE A 52 17.37 30.19 16.34
CA PHE A 52 17.27 30.89 15.06
C PHE A 52 17.85 32.31 15.13
N ALA A 53 17.84 32.92 16.31
CA ALA A 53 18.42 34.23 16.57
C ALA A 53 19.94 34.17 16.37
N SER A 54 20.47 35.17 15.66
CA SER A 54 21.91 35.33 15.52
C SER A 54 22.43 36.08 16.74
N VAL A 55 23.18 35.37 17.59
CA VAL A 55 23.74 35.89 18.86
C VAL A 55 24.65 37.11 18.65
N ASP A 56 25.21 37.25 17.45
CA ASP A 56 26.21 38.30 17.16
C ASP A 56 25.61 39.69 16.84
N VAL A 57 24.29 39.82 16.64
CA VAL A 57 23.69 41.05 16.10
C VAL A 57 22.43 41.55 16.81
N ASP A 58 21.99 40.92 17.91
CA ASP A 58 20.77 41.27 18.65
C ASP A 58 19.52 41.46 17.75
N ILE A 59 19.47 40.76 16.62
CA ILE A 59 18.40 40.84 15.62
C ILE A 59 17.92 39.43 15.29
N VAL A 60 16.60 39.28 15.20
CA VAL A 60 15.93 38.09 14.69
C VAL A 60 15.15 38.40 13.42
N GLU A 61 15.42 37.67 12.34
CA GLU A 61 14.63 37.72 11.10
C GLU A 61 13.43 36.79 11.26
N CYS A 62 12.20 37.28 11.04
CA CYS A 62 11.02 36.43 11.08
C CYS A 62 11.05 35.40 9.93
N PRO A 63 10.97 34.08 10.19
CA PRO A 63 10.95 33.05 9.15
C PRO A 63 9.78 33.14 8.17
N VAL A 64 8.67 33.77 8.59
CA VAL A 64 7.42 33.84 7.82
C VAL A 64 7.37 35.10 6.95
N CYS A 65 7.60 36.27 7.55
CA CYS A 65 7.47 37.55 6.84
C CYS A 65 8.81 38.22 6.50
N ARG A 66 9.94 37.63 6.90
CA ARG A 66 11.30 38.15 6.63
C ARG A 66 11.59 39.52 7.23
N VAL A 67 10.78 39.97 8.20
CA VAL A 67 10.97 41.23 8.91
C VAL A 67 11.97 41.03 10.04
N ASN A 68 12.94 41.93 10.15
CA ASN A 68 13.92 41.95 11.22
C ASN A 68 13.36 42.65 12.46
N HIS A 69 13.56 42.04 13.62
CA HIS A 69 13.18 42.59 14.91
C HIS A 69 14.39 42.61 15.84
N THR A 70 14.54 43.69 16.60
CA THR A 70 15.54 43.80 17.65
C THR A 70 15.15 42.90 18.81
N ILE A 71 16.10 42.12 19.31
CA ILE A 71 15.93 41.28 20.48
C ILE A 71 15.94 42.20 21.72
N PRO A 72 14.97 42.06 22.65
CA PRO A 72 14.95 42.82 23.89
C PRO A 72 16.17 42.56 24.79
N ASP A 73 16.42 43.43 25.78
CA ASP A 73 17.55 43.31 26.73
C ASP A 73 17.55 41.98 27.52
N LEU A 74 16.39 41.34 27.66
CA LEU A 74 16.22 40.02 28.29
C LEU A 74 16.42 38.85 27.30
N GLY A 75 16.93 39.11 26.09
CA GLY A 75 17.03 38.10 25.04
C GLY A 75 15.67 37.74 24.45
N VAL A 76 15.60 36.56 23.82
CA VAL A 76 14.36 36.03 23.21
C VAL A 76 13.24 35.87 24.24
N ALA A 77 13.56 35.60 25.51
CA ALA A 77 12.61 35.53 26.60
C ALA A 77 11.82 36.83 26.82
N GLY A 78 12.39 37.98 26.43
CA GLY A 78 11.79 39.31 26.59
C GLY A 78 10.70 39.65 25.56
N PHE A 79 10.47 38.83 24.54
CA PHE A 79 9.30 38.98 23.67
C PHE A 79 8.01 38.62 24.44
N GLU A 80 6.90 39.26 24.07
CA GLU A 80 5.61 39.00 24.70
C GLU A 80 5.20 37.54 24.50
N ASP A 81 4.72 36.90 25.57
CA ASP A 81 4.14 35.56 25.46
C ASP A 81 2.84 35.64 24.67
N ASN A 82 2.67 34.74 23.70
CA ASN A 82 1.36 34.55 23.10
C ASN A 82 0.48 33.75 24.08
N GLY A 83 -0.12 34.45 25.04
CA GLY A 83 -0.98 33.86 26.07
C GLY A 83 -2.14 33.04 25.50
N PHE A 84 -2.62 33.39 24.30
CA PHE A 84 -3.65 32.64 23.56
C PHE A 84 -3.15 31.26 23.14
N VAL A 85 -1.97 31.17 22.51
CA VAL A 85 -1.37 29.89 22.12
C VAL A 85 -0.91 29.11 23.35
N ALA A 86 -0.37 29.78 24.37
CA ALA A 86 0.09 29.15 25.60
C ALA A 86 -1.04 28.49 26.39
N SER A 87 -2.19 29.17 26.53
CA SER A 87 -3.39 28.63 27.19
C SER A 87 -3.90 27.38 26.47
N LEU A 88 -3.95 27.43 25.15
CA LEU A 88 -4.43 26.30 24.35
C LEU A 88 -3.45 25.11 24.35
N CYS A 89 -2.14 25.36 24.33
CA CYS A 89 -1.13 24.30 24.49
C CYS A 89 -1.21 23.68 25.90
N LYS A 90 -1.48 24.48 26.94
CA LYS A 90 -1.64 24.00 28.31
C LYS A 90 -2.86 23.09 28.47
N THR A 91 -3.98 23.39 27.80
CA THR A 91 -5.15 22.51 27.74
C THR A 91 -4.82 21.16 27.08
N LEU A 92 -3.89 21.13 26.12
CA LEU A 92 -3.41 19.90 25.48
C LEU A 92 -2.33 19.15 26.28
N SER A 93 -1.55 19.85 27.10
CA SER A 93 -0.52 19.27 27.98
C SER A 93 -1.09 18.80 29.32
N ALA A 94 -2.17 19.38 29.83
CA ALA A 94 -2.91 18.84 30.98
C ALA A 94 -3.48 17.43 30.72
N ASN A 95 -3.53 17.02 29.44
CA ASN A 95 -3.91 15.70 28.96
C ASN A 95 -2.71 14.73 28.80
N ASP A 96 -1.51 15.06 29.31
CA ASP A 96 -0.30 14.22 29.23
C ASP A 96 -0.29 13.01 30.18
N ALA A 97 -1.27 12.87 31.07
CA ALA A 97 -1.46 11.64 31.84
C ALA A 97 -2.36 10.68 31.07
N ASP A 98 -1.75 9.84 30.23
CA ASP A 98 -2.25 8.53 29.78
C ASP A 98 -3.79 8.38 29.76
N THR A 99 -4.46 9.02 28.80
CA THR A 99 -5.90 8.78 28.64
C THR A 99 -6.33 8.88 27.19
N ARG A 100 -6.74 7.73 26.65
CA ARG A 100 -7.71 7.66 25.55
C ARG A 100 -9.09 8.17 25.99
N ASP A 101 -9.29 8.46 27.27
CA ASP A 101 -10.59 8.76 27.89
C ASP A 101 -10.47 9.78 29.06
N ARG A 102 -9.96 11.01 28.83
CA ARG A 102 -10.21 12.11 29.78
C ARG A 102 -11.32 12.98 29.24
N GLU A 103 -12.48 12.71 29.80
CA GLU A 103 -13.73 13.42 29.60
C GLU A 103 -13.61 14.82 30.22
N VAL A 104 -13.39 15.84 29.38
CA VAL A 104 -13.31 17.24 29.82
C VAL A 104 -14.73 17.81 29.90
N PRO A 105 -15.22 18.26 31.08
CA PRO A 105 -16.57 18.80 31.20
C PRO A 105 -16.71 20.15 30.49
N CYS A 106 -17.93 20.49 30.09
CA CYS A 106 -18.28 21.77 29.50
C CYS A 106 -18.21 22.89 30.54
N SER A 107 -17.48 23.97 30.23
CA SER A 107 -17.35 25.16 31.08
C SER A 107 -18.69 25.87 31.33
N VAL A 108 -19.67 25.69 30.44
CA VAL A 108 -20.96 26.39 30.48
C VAL A 108 -22.07 25.51 31.07
N CYS A 109 -21.98 24.19 30.90
CA CYS A 109 -22.98 23.25 31.44
C CYS A 109 -22.58 22.64 32.80
N GLY A 110 -21.34 22.87 33.25
CA GLY A 110 -20.77 22.27 34.46
C GLY A 110 -21.32 22.81 35.79
N ASP A 111 -22.16 23.85 35.75
CA ASP A 111 -22.79 24.43 36.93
C ASP A 111 -24.11 23.71 37.32
N ASP A 112 -24.59 22.80 36.49
CA ASP A 112 -25.73 21.94 36.81
C ASP A 112 -25.22 20.72 37.59
N GLU A 113 -25.86 20.33 38.71
CA GLU A 113 -25.45 19.28 39.67
C GLU A 113 -25.13 17.88 39.09
N SER A 114 -25.22 17.71 37.77
CA SER A 114 -24.90 16.48 37.05
C SER A 114 -23.47 16.42 36.52
N GLY A 115 -22.80 17.52 36.14
CA GLY A 115 -21.38 17.49 35.74
C GLY A 115 -20.98 16.55 34.58
N GLU A 116 -21.92 15.94 33.87
CA GLU A 116 -21.66 14.85 32.89
C GLU A 116 -21.50 15.32 31.44
N VAL A 117 -21.72 16.61 31.14
CA VAL A 117 -21.73 17.07 29.74
C VAL A 117 -20.31 17.30 29.24
N LEU A 118 -19.87 16.42 28.34
CA LEU A 118 -18.52 16.42 27.81
C LEU A 118 -18.32 17.45 26.70
N SER A 119 -17.13 18.03 26.71
CA SER A 119 -16.67 18.97 25.71
C SER A 119 -16.11 18.26 24.49
N VAL A 120 -16.47 18.74 23.32
CA VAL A 120 -15.93 18.28 22.03
C VAL A 120 -15.06 19.33 21.36
N SER A 121 -15.14 20.56 21.86
CA SER A 121 -14.53 21.73 21.26
C SER A 121 -14.07 22.72 22.31
N HIS A 122 -13.22 23.64 21.90
CA HIS A 122 -12.63 24.66 22.74
C HIS A 122 -12.75 26.00 22.03
N CYS A 123 -13.25 27.03 22.73
CA CYS A 123 -13.24 28.39 22.23
C CYS A 123 -11.91 29.06 22.61
N ILE A 124 -11.18 29.58 21.62
CA ILE A 124 -9.82 30.05 21.88
C ILE A 124 -9.80 31.41 22.59
N GLU A 125 -10.74 32.31 22.29
CA GLU A 125 -10.81 33.63 22.93
C GLU A 125 -11.33 33.57 24.37
N CYS A 126 -12.23 32.63 24.66
CA CYS A 126 -12.80 32.49 26.01
C CYS A 126 -11.99 31.54 26.89
N GLY A 127 -11.22 30.61 26.31
CA GLY A 127 -10.61 29.50 27.06
C GLY A 127 -11.62 28.46 27.52
N ASP A 128 -12.85 28.51 27.00
CA ASP A 128 -13.96 27.64 27.43
C ASP A 128 -13.96 26.32 26.67
N ASN A 129 -14.14 25.22 27.40
CA ASN A 129 -14.43 23.92 26.82
C ASN A 129 -15.94 23.82 26.60
N LEU A 130 -16.35 23.51 25.37
CA LEU A 130 -17.73 23.57 24.95
C LEU A 130 -18.22 22.19 24.49
N CYS A 131 -19.36 21.77 25.05
CA CYS A 131 -20.14 20.66 24.53
C CYS A 131 -20.69 21.01 23.13
N PRO A 132 -21.23 20.03 22.38
CA PRO A 132 -21.75 20.27 21.02
C PRO A 132 -22.75 21.43 20.95
N ASP A 133 -23.65 21.53 21.93
CA ASP A 133 -24.69 22.56 21.96
C ASP A 133 -24.13 23.95 22.30
N CYS A 134 -23.24 24.02 23.30
CA CYS A 134 -22.56 25.25 23.66
C CYS A 134 -21.67 25.73 22.52
N ALA A 135 -20.94 24.84 21.85
CA ALA A 135 -20.10 25.14 20.70
C ALA A 135 -20.91 25.74 19.54
N PHE A 136 -22.13 25.24 19.35
CA PHE A 136 -23.05 25.72 18.32
C PHE A 136 -23.68 27.08 18.66
N ALA A 137 -24.01 27.31 19.93
CA ALA A 137 -24.58 28.56 20.40
C ALA A 137 -23.54 29.67 20.52
N HIS A 138 -22.31 29.33 20.90
CA HIS A 138 -21.23 30.27 21.20
C HIS A 138 -21.00 31.29 20.08
N PRO A 139 -20.70 30.95 18.83
CA PRO A 139 -20.45 31.95 17.79
C PRO A 139 -21.70 32.78 17.42
N ARG A 140 -22.89 32.44 17.92
CA ARG A 140 -24.15 33.13 17.63
C ARG A 140 -24.59 34.10 18.71
N THR A 141 -23.94 34.12 19.87
CA THR A 141 -24.25 35.13 20.89
C THR A 141 -23.58 36.46 20.54
N LYS A 142 -24.13 37.57 21.02
CA LYS A 142 -23.60 38.92 20.72
C LYS A 142 -22.16 39.12 21.17
N PHE A 143 -21.74 38.45 22.24
CA PHE A 143 -20.43 38.66 22.87
C PHE A 143 -19.33 37.78 22.28
N THR A 144 -19.72 36.64 21.71
CA THR A 144 -18.79 35.61 21.22
C THR A 144 -18.91 35.45 19.70
N ARG A 145 -19.57 36.42 19.03
CA ARG A 145 -19.73 36.48 17.58
C ARG A 145 -18.39 36.76 16.91
N GLY A 146 -17.78 35.71 16.36
CA GLY A 146 -16.46 35.76 15.75
C GLY A 146 -15.37 35.08 16.58
N HIS A 147 -15.73 34.47 17.71
CA HIS A 147 -14.80 33.59 18.41
C HIS A 147 -14.53 32.32 17.61
N HIS A 148 -13.29 31.85 17.67
CA HIS A 148 -12.84 30.66 17.01
C HIS A 148 -13.08 29.46 17.93
N VAL A 149 -13.91 28.53 17.46
CA VAL A 149 -14.20 27.28 18.17
C VAL A 149 -13.54 26.14 17.40
N VAL A 150 -12.65 25.42 18.07
CA VAL A 150 -11.81 24.37 17.47
C VAL A 150 -12.10 23.03 18.11
N SER A 151 -12.07 21.95 17.32
CA SER A 151 -12.36 20.60 17.83
C SER A 151 -11.19 20.07 18.66
N LEU A 152 -11.48 19.52 19.84
CA LEU A 152 -10.47 18.86 20.68
C LEU A 152 -9.88 17.63 20.00
N SER A 153 -10.67 16.90 19.21
CA SER A 153 -10.22 15.76 18.41
C SER A 153 -9.14 16.17 17.41
N GLU A 154 -9.34 17.28 16.72
CA GLU A 154 -8.41 17.83 15.72
C GLU A 154 -7.07 18.24 16.33
N LEU A 155 -7.09 18.80 17.53
CA LEU A 155 -5.88 19.14 18.28
C LEU A 155 -5.09 17.91 18.73
N LEU A 156 -5.77 16.82 19.10
CA LEU A 156 -5.14 15.54 19.43
C LEU A 156 -4.52 14.86 18.20
N PHE A 157 -5.10 15.02 17.00
CA PHE A 157 -4.51 14.50 15.76
C PHE A 157 -3.17 15.15 15.47
N VAL A 158 -3.02 16.46 15.69
CA VAL A 158 -1.76 17.19 15.49
C VAL A 158 -0.66 16.66 16.42
N LYS A 159 -0.96 16.47 17.72
CA LYS A 159 0.00 15.91 18.70
C LYS A 159 0.47 14.51 18.33
N ASN A 160 -0.45 13.68 17.82
CA ASN A 160 -0.14 12.31 17.46
C ASN A 160 0.55 12.19 16.10
N LYS A 161 0.42 13.19 15.23
CA LYS A 161 1.05 13.19 13.91
C LYS A 161 2.58 13.13 14.00
N GLY A 162 3.20 13.93 14.87
CA GLY A 162 4.66 13.90 15.08
C GLY A 162 5.17 12.51 15.51
N LYS A 163 4.50 11.90 16.51
CA LYS A 163 4.82 10.54 16.98
C LYS A 163 4.59 9.46 15.91
N LEU A 164 3.55 9.61 15.09
CA LEU A 164 3.27 8.69 13.98
C LEU A 164 4.32 8.82 12.87
N ASP A 165 4.74 10.04 12.55
CA ASP A 165 5.77 10.32 11.54
C ASP A 165 7.14 9.79 12.00
N GLU A 166 7.46 9.88 13.29
CA GLU A 166 8.69 9.32 13.86
C GLU A 166 8.68 7.78 13.84
N ARG A 167 7.59 7.14 14.30
CA ARG A 167 7.43 5.67 14.17
C ARG A 167 7.44 5.21 12.72
N ARG A 168 6.89 6.01 11.79
CA ARG A 168 6.92 5.71 10.35
C ARG A 168 8.37 5.68 9.84
N LYS A 169 9.18 6.68 10.19
CA LYS A 169 10.62 6.73 9.84
C LYS A 169 11.39 5.54 10.41
N GLU A 170 11.12 5.15 11.65
CA GLU A 170 11.76 3.98 12.28
C GLU A 170 11.42 2.67 11.52
N ILE A 171 10.14 2.49 11.15
CA ILE A 171 9.69 1.32 10.40
C ILE A 171 10.35 1.29 9.01
N ASP A 172 10.39 2.42 8.33
CA ASP A 172 10.99 2.53 6.99
C ASP A 172 12.51 2.22 7.06
N GLN A 173 13.21 2.75 8.06
CA GLN A 173 14.63 2.45 8.29
C GLN A 173 14.89 0.97 8.60
N ASN A 174 14.03 0.34 9.41
CA ASN A 174 14.15 -1.08 9.73
C ASN A 174 13.87 -1.96 8.49
N PHE A 175 12.89 -1.58 7.67
CA PHE A 175 12.61 -2.26 6.41
C PHE A 175 13.79 -2.17 5.43
N ASP A 176 14.38 -0.98 5.28
CA ASP A 176 15.57 -0.78 4.44
C ASP A 176 16.79 -1.56 4.94
N ALA A 177 16.95 -1.72 6.26
CA ALA A 177 18.02 -2.51 6.85
C ALA A 177 17.83 -4.03 6.63
N GLU A 178 16.60 -4.53 6.63
CA GLU A 178 16.30 -5.96 6.47
C GLU A 178 16.11 -6.41 5.02
N ALA A 179 15.62 -5.55 4.14
CA ALA A 179 15.36 -5.88 2.73
C ALA A 179 16.56 -6.51 1.98
N PRO A 180 17.82 -6.08 2.18
CA PRO A 180 18.98 -6.69 1.53
C PRO A 180 19.18 -8.16 1.91
N LYS A 181 18.86 -8.56 3.14
CA LYS A 181 19.02 -9.95 3.62
C LYS A 181 18.09 -10.89 2.84
N TYR A 182 16.83 -10.49 2.68
CA TYR A 182 15.84 -11.26 1.93
C TYR A 182 16.13 -11.28 0.43
N ARG A 183 16.54 -10.14 -0.16
CA ARG A 183 16.95 -10.07 -1.58
C ARG A 183 18.13 -11.00 -1.86
N ALA A 184 19.18 -10.97 -1.03
CA ALA A 184 20.35 -11.84 -1.19
C ALA A 184 20.02 -13.33 -1.00
N ALA A 185 19.04 -13.69 -0.15
CA ALA A 185 18.57 -15.06 -0.02
C ALA A 185 17.80 -15.53 -1.27
N SER A 186 16.95 -14.66 -1.82
CA SER A 186 16.21 -14.92 -3.05
C SER A 186 17.13 -15.07 -4.27
N GLU A 187 18.09 -14.15 -4.45
CA GLU A 187 19.07 -14.20 -5.56
C GLU A 187 19.93 -15.46 -5.52
N ARG A 188 20.35 -15.90 -4.33
CA ARG A 188 21.06 -17.18 -4.17
C ARG A 188 20.20 -18.37 -4.61
N SER A 189 18.91 -18.35 -4.26
CA SER A 189 17.97 -19.41 -4.64
C SER A 189 17.71 -19.42 -6.15
N LEU A 190 17.51 -18.25 -6.75
CA LEU A 190 17.37 -18.07 -8.20
C LEU A 190 18.62 -18.51 -8.96
N SER A 191 19.81 -18.18 -8.45
CA SER A 191 21.08 -18.59 -9.07
C SER A 191 21.24 -20.11 -9.10
N LYS A 192 20.82 -20.81 -8.04
CA LYS A 192 20.81 -22.28 -8.01
C LYS A 192 19.86 -22.86 -9.07
N VAL A 193 18.62 -22.38 -9.12
CA VAL A 193 17.61 -22.83 -10.09
C VAL A 193 18.08 -22.56 -11.53
N LYS A 194 18.64 -21.39 -11.79
CA LYS A 194 19.21 -21.03 -13.09
C LYS A 194 20.34 -21.98 -13.50
N GLY A 195 21.24 -22.31 -12.58
CA GLY A 195 22.31 -23.29 -12.84
C GLY A 195 21.77 -24.69 -13.20
N PHE A 196 20.71 -25.16 -12.53
CA PHE A 196 20.05 -26.41 -12.89
C PHE A 196 19.40 -26.35 -14.28
N LEU A 197 18.72 -25.25 -14.60
CA LEU A 197 18.09 -25.04 -15.91
C LEU A 197 19.13 -24.98 -17.04
N GLU A 198 20.25 -24.28 -16.85
CA GLU A 198 21.34 -24.23 -17.84
C GLU A 198 21.96 -25.62 -18.06
N THR A 199 22.14 -26.39 -17.00
CA THR A 199 22.67 -27.76 -17.10
C THR A 199 21.69 -28.68 -17.84
N ALA A 200 20.40 -28.58 -17.54
CA ALA A 200 19.37 -29.34 -18.25
C ALA A 200 19.31 -28.94 -19.73
N SER A 201 19.32 -27.63 -20.02
CA SER A 201 19.31 -27.08 -21.38
C SER A 201 20.47 -27.59 -22.22
N LYS A 202 21.69 -27.69 -21.66
CA LYS A 202 22.85 -28.26 -22.35
C LYS A 202 22.70 -29.75 -22.71
N LYS A 203 21.89 -30.51 -21.98
CA LYS A 203 21.65 -31.94 -22.24
C LYS A 203 20.55 -32.19 -23.28
N ILE A 204 19.61 -31.26 -23.46
CA ILE A 204 18.49 -31.39 -24.40
C ILE A 204 18.96 -31.75 -25.83
N PRO A 205 19.96 -31.08 -26.44
CA PRO A 205 20.42 -31.40 -27.81
C PRO A 205 20.97 -32.83 -27.97
N SER A 206 21.61 -33.36 -26.92
CA SER A 206 22.12 -34.73 -26.91
C SER A 206 20.98 -35.76 -26.94
N TYR A 207 19.92 -35.50 -26.16
CA TYR A 207 18.73 -36.34 -26.18
C TYR A 207 17.98 -36.22 -27.51
N GLU A 208 17.81 -35.01 -28.04
CA GLU A 208 17.19 -34.77 -29.36
C GLU A 208 17.92 -35.53 -30.48
N THR A 209 19.25 -35.49 -30.48
CA THR A 209 20.07 -36.22 -31.45
C THR A 209 19.88 -37.73 -31.33
N SER A 210 19.77 -38.24 -30.10
CA SER A 210 19.54 -39.66 -29.84
C SER A 210 18.16 -40.11 -30.30
N ILE A 211 17.13 -39.30 -30.01
CA ILE A 211 15.76 -39.53 -30.48
C ILE A 211 15.72 -39.56 -32.01
N ARG A 212 16.34 -38.58 -32.69
CA ARG A 212 16.39 -38.52 -34.15
C ARG A 212 16.96 -39.80 -34.77
N LYS A 213 18.09 -40.29 -34.25
CA LYS A 213 18.70 -41.55 -34.72
C LYS A 213 17.79 -42.76 -34.56
N LEU A 214 17.09 -42.85 -33.43
CA LEU A 214 16.13 -43.93 -33.19
C LEU A 214 14.94 -43.84 -34.17
N THR A 215 14.41 -42.63 -34.40
CA THR A 215 13.33 -42.41 -35.37
C THR A 215 13.76 -42.74 -36.80
N GLU A 216 14.97 -42.37 -37.21
CA GLU A 216 15.55 -42.75 -38.51
C GLU A 216 15.66 -44.28 -38.67
N SER A 217 16.12 -44.98 -37.62
CA SER A 217 16.19 -46.45 -37.61
C SER A 217 14.80 -47.10 -37.71
N GLU A 218 13.81 -46.59 -36.97
CA GLU A 218 12.44 -47.13 -37.02
C GLU A 218 11.76 -46.86 -38.35
N THR A 219 11.91 -45.65 -38.90
CA THR A 219 11.35 -45.31 -40.22
C THR A 219 11.99 -46.15 -41.33
N HIS A 220 13.30 -46.41 -41.26
CA HIS A 220 13.97 -47.34 -42.18
C HIS A 220 13.40 -48.76 -42.08
N LYS A 221 13.26 -49.31 -40.87
CA LYS A 221 12.64 -50.63 -40.64
C LYS A 221 11.18 -50.68 -41.13
N ALA A 222 10.43 -49.60 -40.97
CA ALA A 222 9.06 -49.50 -41.47
C ALA A 222 9.01 -49.54 -43.01
N ARG A 223 9.90 -48.80 -43.70
CA ARG A 223 10.02 -48.81 -45.16
C ARG A 223 10.36 -50.21 -45.72
N GLN A 224 11.30 -50.90 -45.09
CA GLN A 224 11.64 -52.28 -45.48
C GLN A 224 10.44 -53.23 -45.33
N ARG A 225 9.67 -53.10 -44.25
CA ARG A 225 8.45 -53.90 -44.05
C ARG A 225 7.39 -53.62 -45.10
N THR A 226 7.18 -52.35 -45.47
CA THR A 226 6.21 -51.97 -46.51
C THR A 226 6.64 -52.50 -47.88
N GLU A 227 7.93 -52.40 -48.21
CA GLU A 227 8.48 -52.91 -49.48
C GLU A 227 8.34 -54.43 -49.60
N VAL A 228 8.70 -55.18 -48.55
CA VAL A 228 8.48 -56.64 -48.51
C VAL A 228 6.99 -56.98 -48.63
N SER A 229 6.12 -56.26 -47.94
CA SER A 229 4.67 -56.50 -48.02
C SER A 229 4.12 -56.26 -49.43
N GLU A 230 4.64 -55.27 -50.15
CA GLU A 230 4.24 -54.94 -51.51
C GLU A 230 4.76 -55.96 -52.53
N GLN A 231 6.01 -56.42 -52.38
CA GLN A 231 6.58 -57.51 -53.17
C GLN A 231 5.79 -58.82 -53.00
N ILE A 232 5.39 -59.15 -51.76
CA ILE A 232 4.53 -60.30 -51.48
C ILE A 232 3.19 -60.12 -52.19
N ALA A 233 2.53 -58.96 -52.02
CA ALA A 233 1.25 -58.68 -52.66
C ALA A 233 1.32 -58.77 -54.20
N GLU A 234 2.40 -58.27 -54.81
CA GLU A 234 2.62 -58.39 -56.25
C GLU A 234 2.83 -59.85 -56.69
N THR A 235 3.65 -60.60 -55.95
CA THR A 235 3.88 -62.03 -56.22
C THR A 235 2.58 -62.82 -56.11
N THR A 236 1.76 -62.54 -55.08
CA THR A 236 0.42 -63.11 -54.92
C THR A 236 -0.50 -62.74 -56.09
N ARG A 237 -0.51 -61.47 -56.53
CA ARG A 237 -1.29 -61.03 -57.71
C ARG A 237 -0.88 -61.80 -58.98
N ARG A 238 0.43 -61.94 -59.24
CA ARG A 238 0.98 -62.69 -60.39
C ARG A 238 0.60 -64.17 -60.36
N TYR A 239 0.67 -64.80 -59.18
CA TYR A 239 0.26 -66.21 -59.01
C TYR A 239 -1.23 -66.41 -59.29
N ILE A 240 -2.08 -65.53 -58.73
CA ILE A 240 -3.54 -65.57 -58.96
C ILE A 240 -3.86 -65.36 -60.45
N SER A 241 -3.20 -64.43 -61.16
CA SER A 241 -3.42 -64.23 -62.60
C SER A 241 -2.97 -65.42 -63.45
N ALA A 242 -1.84 -66.05 -63.10
CA ALA A 242 -1.36 -67.26 -63.79
C ALA A 242 -2.31 -68.46 -63.60
N GLY A 243 -2.87 -68.61 -62.39
CA GLY A 243 -3.89 -69.63 -62.10
C GLY A 243 -5.21 -69.40 -62.87
N LYS A 244 -5.60 -68.14 -63.12
CA LYS A 244 -6.78 -67.81 -63.93
C LYS A 244 -6.61 -68.14 -65.42
N ASN A 245 -5.39 -68.08 -65.95
CA ASN A 245 -5.04 -68.47 -67.33
C ASN A 245 -4.89 -70.00 -67.51
N LYS A 246 -4.67 -70.76 -66.43
CA LYS A 246 -4.67 -72.23 -66.42
C LYS A 246 -6.02 -72.82 -66.01
N ARG A 247 -7.13 -72.20 -66.43
CA ARG A 247 -8.45 -72.85 -66.41
C ARG A 247 -8.47 -73.96 -67.46
N GLY A 248 -7.93 -75.09 -67.02
CA GLY A 248 -7.91 -76.38 -67.68
C GLY A 248 -7.50 -77.52 -66.73
N PHE A 249 -6.95 -77.25 -65.54
CA PHE A 249 -6.64 -78.31 -64.57
C PHE A 249 -7.10 -77.97 -63.15
N PHE A 250 -8.03 -78.78 -62.66
CA PHE A 250 -8.67 -78.74 -61.37
C PHE A 250 -7.75 -79.43 -60.34
N CYS A 251 -7.26 -78.69 -59.32
CA CYS A 251 -6.57 -79.30 -58.17
C CYS A 251 -7.53 -79.34 -56.97
N PRO A 252 -7.86 -80.51 -56.39
CA PRO A 252 -8.95 -80.63 -55.40
C PRO A 252 -8.65 -80.14 -53.97
N ASN A 253 -7.45 -79.63 -53.65
CA ASN A 253 -7.05 -79.46 -52.24
C ASN A 253 -6.72 -78.03 -51.78
N LEU A 254 -7.21 -77.01 -52.49
CA LEU A 254 -7.12 -75.62 -52.02
C LEU A 254 -8.46 -75.16 -51.39
N ARG A 255 -8.92 -75.90 -50.37
CA ARG A 255 -9.82 -75.32 -49.35
C ARG A 255 -8.95 -74.95 -48.17
N LEU A 256 -8.61 -73.68 -48.07
CA LEU A 256 -8.45 -72.90 -46.83
C LEU A 256 -7.84 -71.54 -47.23
N PHE A 257 -8.31 -70.48 -46.58
CA PHE A 257 -7.99 -69.06 -46.82
C PHE A 257 -8.82 -68.33 -47.88
N THR A 258 -10.13 -68.53 -47.84
CA THR A 258 -11.09 -67.45 -48.10
C THR A 258 -11.99 -67.27 -46.89
N SER A 259 -11.47 -66.68 -45.82
CA SER A 259 -12.32 -65.91 -44.91
C SER A 259 -11.49 -64.82 -44.27
N GLY A 260 -11.86 -63.57 -44.56
CA GLY A 260 -11.40 -62.42 -43.81
C GLY A 260 -11.85 -62.60 -42.36
N LYS A 261 -10.87 -62.75 -41.47
CA LYS A 261 -11.06 -62.53 -40.04
C LYS A 261 -9.85 -61.78 -39.50
N SER A 262 -10.17 -60.71 -38.80
CA SER A 262 -9.31 -59.69 -38.23
C SER A 262 -8.12 -60.24 -37.44
N TRP A 263 -6.92 -59.80 -37.79
CA TRP A 263 -5.77 -59.82 -36.88
C TRP A 263 -5.79 -58.54 -36.04
N THR A 264 -6.70 -58.49 -35.07
CA THR A 264 -6.70 -57.49 -33.99
C THR A 264 -6.98 -58.20 -32.67
N SER A 265 -6.02 -58.94 -32.13
CA SER A 265 -6.00 -59.32 -30.70
C SER A 265 -4.78 -60.16 -30.32
N THR A 266 -3.59 -59.55 -30.23
CA THR A 266 -2.57 -60.06 -29.29
C THR A 266 -1.74 -58.90 -28.72
N LEU A 267 -2.41 -58.05 -27.94
CA LEU A 267 -1.78 -57.16 -26.98
C LEU A 267 -2.29 -57.55 -25.59
N ARG A 268 -1.59 -58.46 -24.92
CA ARG A 268 -1.42 -58.43 -23.46
C ARG A 268 -0.39 -59.44 -22.97
N LYS A 269 0.58 -58.89 -22.22
CA LYS A 269 1.36 -59.47 -21.12
C LYS A 269 2.64 -60.26 -21.46
N THR A 270 3.74 -59.52 -21.44
CA THR A 270 5.01 -59.84 -20.75
C THR A 270 5.61 -58.48 -20.37
N ARG A 271 5.34 -58.00 -19.16
CA ARG A 271 6.22 -57.96 -17.97
C ARG A 271 7.48 -57.13 -18.19
#